data_AF-A0A7V9QB81-F1
#
_entry.id   AF-A0A7V9QB81-F1
#
_cell.length_a   1.000
_cell.length_b   1.000
_cell.length_c   1.000
_cell.angle_alpha   90.00
_cell.angle_beta   90.00
_cell.angle_gamma   90.00
#
_symmetry.space_group_name_H-M   'P 1'
#
loop_
_entity.id
_entity.type
_entity.pdbx_description
1 polymer ?
#
loop_
_entity_poly.entity_id
_entity_poly.type
_entity_poly.pdbx_seq_one_letter_code
_entity_poly.pdbx_strand_id
1 'polypeptide(L)'
;MSNPPLSEALQLLLRELTTRFPPEVVDRVWIFAPREIAGRESGLVVLSLTEGAAASTEDRRQLVTWRYEAARERGKLRRVDTIAEQGWAPRDRIPRLIEGVLARLGDAAETPLVEAVGGDPARWSEFLLSVGIVPVDPPYEE
;
A
#
# COMPACT_ATOMS: atom_id res chain seq x y z
N MET A 1 3.11 -19.38 -5.10
CA MET A 1 4.35 -18.74 -5.59
C MET A 1 4.60 -17.56 -4.66
N SER A 2 5.75 -17.50 -3.97
CA SER A 2 6.06 -16.39 -3.07
C SER A 2 6.45 -15.15 -3.87
N ASN A 3 5.97 -13.98 -3.46
CA ASN A 3 6.38 -12.72 -4.04
C ASN A 3 7.85 -12.42 -3.67
N PRO A 4 8.62 -11.71 -4.52
CA PRO A 4 9.94 -11.25 -4.12
C PRO A 4 9.82 -10.37 -2.86
N PRO A 5 10.79 -10.44 -1.94
CA PRO A 5 10.76 -9.60 -0.74
C PRO A 5 10.82 -8.12 -1.13
N LEU A 6 9.99 -7.31 -0.47
CA LEU A 6 9.96 -5.86 -0.69
C LEU A 6 11.19 -5.19 -0.05
N SER A 7 11.53 -3.98 -0.50
CA SER A 7 12.57 -3.17 0.13
C SER A 7 12.26 -2.90 1.60
N GLU A 8 13.29 -2.64 2.41
CA GLU A 8 13.13 -2.29 3.83
C GLU A 8 12.19 -1.09 4.03
N ALA A 9 12.26 -0.09 3.14
CA ALA A 9 11.40 1.09 3.21
C ALA A 9 9.93 0.77 2.93
N LEU A 10 9.63 -0.11 1.96
CA LEU A 10 8.28 -0.59 1.69
C LEU A 10 7.75 -1.45 2.83
N GLN A 11 8.58 -2.34 3.39
CA GLN A 11 8.17 -3.18 4.52
C GLN A 11 7.75 -2.33 5.72
N LEU A 12 8.54 -1.31 6.06
CA LEU A 12 8.19 -0.37 7.12
C LEU A 12 6.91 0.42 6.78
N LEU A 13 6.73 0.83 5.53
CA LEU A 13 5.54 1.58 5.11
C LEU A 13 4.28 0.73 5.30
N LEU A 14 4.30 -0.53 4.85
CA LEU A 14 3.17 -1.44 5.00
C LEU A 14 2.84 -1.77 6.46
N ARG A 15 3.85 -1.78 7.35
CA ARG A 15 3.62 -1.92 8.80
C ARG A 15 2.94 -0.69 9.38
N GLU A 16 3.34 0.51 8.97
CA GLU A 16 2.73 1.77 9.44
C GLU A 16 1.35 2.01 8.84
N LEU A 17 1.11 1.48 7.64
CA LEU A 17 -0.16 1.59 6.94
C LEU A 17 -1.30 1.08 7.80
N THR A 18 -1.15 -0.07 8.48
CA THR A 18 -2.21 -0.64 9.33
C THR A 18 -2.54 0.21 10.56
N THR A 19 -1.58 1.01 11.03
CA THR A 19 -1.82 1.95 12.13
C THR A 19 -2.71 3.12 11.68
N ARG A 20 -2.63 3.49 10.40
CA ARG A 20 -3.41 4.60 9.83
C ARG A 20 -4.72 4.15 9.19
N PHE A 21 -4.69 3.00 8.52
CA PHE A 21 -5.80 2.41 7.79
C PHE A 21 -5.92 0.95 8.25
N PRO A 22 -6.80 0.67 9.23
CA PRO A 22 -7.05 -0.69 9.70
C PRO A 22 -7.40 -1.63 8.53
N PRO A 23 -6.95 -2.89 8.52
CA PRO A 23 -7.23 -3.81 7.42
C PRO A 23 -8.70 -3.92 7.03
N GLU A 24 -9.61 -3.72 7.98
CA GLU A 24 -11.06 -3.78 7.83
C GLU A 24 -11.62 -2.75 6.85
N VAL A 25 -10.94 -1.61 6.68
CA VAL A 25 -11.33 -0.57 5.72
C VAL A 25 -10.55 -0.66 4.42
N VAL A 26 -9.57 -1.55 4.31
CA VAL A 26 -8.77 -1.71 3.09
C VAL A 26 -9.46 -2.69 2.16
N ASP A 27 -9.97 -2.21 1.04
CA ASP A 27 -10.53 -3.05 -0.02
C ASP A 27 -9.43 -3.67 -0.88
N ARG A 28 -8.42 -2.87 -1.25
CA ARG A 28 -7.32 -3.31 -2.11
C ARG A 28 -6.10 -2.43 -1.95
N VAL A 29 -4.92 -3.03 -2.11
CA VAL A 29 -3.62 -2.34 -2.18
C VAL A 29 -2.92 -2.63 -3.50
N TRP A 30 -2.28 -1.61 -4.06
CA TRP A 30 -1.34 -1.72 -5.17
C TRP A 30 0.02 -1.19 -4.74
N ILE A 31 1.06 -2.01 -4.91
CA ILE A 31 2.44 -1.67 -4.57
C ILE A 31 3.23 -1.64 -5.86
N PHE A 32 3.74 -0.47 -6.20
CA PHE A 32 4.53 -0.27 -7.39
C PHE A 32 6.00 -0.53 -7.07
N ALA A 33 6.71 -1.18 -7.99
CA ALA A 33 8.15 -1.41 -7.85
C ALA A 33 8.85 -0.05 -7.62
N PRO A 34 9.65 0.09 -6.55
CA PRO A 34 10.30 1.33 -6.26
C PRO A 34 11.43 1.59 -7.26
N ARG A 35 11.70 2.87 -7.52
CA ARG A 35 12.82 3.31 -8.37
C ARG A 35 13.99 3.72 -7.49
N GLU A 36 15.17 3.21 -7.80
CA GLU A 36 16.41 3.62 -7.14
C GLU A 36 17.27 4.47 -8.07
N ILE A 37 17.58 5.70 -7.64
CA ILE A 37 18.43 6.63 -8.38
C ILE A 37 19.42 7.26 -7.39
N ALA A 38 20.72 7.14 -7.66
CA ALA A 38 21.79 7.71 -6.85
C ALA A 38 21.70 7.35 -5.34
N GLY A 39 21.34 6.10 -5.03
CA GLY A 39 21.21 5.61 -3.65
C GLY A 39 19.99 6.14 -2.89
N ARG A 40 19.04 6.76 -3.60
CA ARG A 40 17.71 7.13 -3.09
C ARG A 40 16.67 6.23 -3.73
N GLU A 41 15.84 5.63 -2.90
CA GLU A 41 14.67 4.87 -3.30
C GLU A 41 13.44 5.77 -3.30
N SER A 42 12.59 5.66 -4.31
CA SER A 42 11.30 6.33 -4.38
C SER A 42 10.22 5.32 -4.73
N GLY A 43 9.10 5.34 -4.02
CA GLY A 43 8.04 4.36 -4.23
C GLY A 43 6.65 4.94 -4.08
N LEU A 44 5.67 4.15 -4.53
CA LEU A 44 4.26 4.47 -4.52
C LEU A 44 3.46 3.25 -4.07
N VAL A 45 2.59 3.47 -3.09
CA VAL A 45 1.51 2.56 -2.73
C VAL A 45 0.19 3.27 -2.98
N VAL A 46 -0.78 2.56 -3.54
CA VAL A 46 -2.15 3.05 -3.71
C VAL A 46 -3.09 2.16 -2.92
N LEU A 47 -4.04 2.79 -2.23
CA LEU A 47 -5.05 2.14 -1.42
C LEU A 47 -6.43 2.47 -1.97
N SER A 48 -7.26 1.44 -2.07
CA SER A 48 -8.71 1.54 -2.19
C SER A 48 -9.28 1.26 -0.80
N LEU A 49 -9.96 2.24 -0.22
CA LEU A 49 -10.56 2.13 1.10
C LEU A 49 -12.08 2.11 0.99
N THR A 50 -12.75 1.28 1.77
CA THR A 50 -14.20 1.33 1.91
C THR A 50 -14.60 2.53 2.77
N GLU A 51 -15.79 3.06 2.52
CA GLU A 51 -16.48 3.81 3.59
C GLU A 51 -16.73 2.79 4.71
N GLY A 52 -16.41 3.12 5.96
CA GLY A 52 -16.40 2.16 7.07
C GLY A 52 -17.79 1.55 7.38
N ALA A 53 -18.00 1.06 8.61
CA ALA A 53 -19.23 0.36 9.02
C ALA A 53 -20.57 1.14 8.80
N ALA A 54 -20.51 2.43 8.49
CA ALA A 54 -21.64 3.17 7.95
C ALA A 54 -21.80 2.78 6.47
N ALA A 55 -22.50 1.67 6.24
CA ALA A 55 -22.91 1.18 4.92
C ALA A 55 -23.70 2.28 4.19
N SER A 56 -23.00 3.13 3.44
CA SER A 56 -23.63 3.96 2.44
C SER A 56 -24.17 3.04 1.34
N THR A 57 -25.31 3.42 0.77
CA THR A 57 -25.94 2.68 -0.33
C THR A 57 -25.15 2.80 -1.64
N GLU A 58 -24.08 3.60 -1.67
CA GLU A 58 -23.21 3.76 -2.84
C GLU A 58 -21.93 2.93 -2.68
N ASP A 59 -21.71 1.93 -3.54
CA ASP A 59 -20.49 1.11 -3.56
C ASP A 59 -19.28 1.92 -4.05
N ARG A 60 -18.77 2.79 -3.18
CA ARG A 60 -17.67 3.71 -3.45
C ARG A 60 -16.44 3.34 -2.67
N ARG A 61 -15.29 3.72 -3.22
CA ARG A 61 -13.98 3.57 -2.59
C ARG A 61 -13.27 4.91 -2.57
N GLN A 62 -12.64 5.22 -1.45
CA GLN A 62 -11.70 6.33 -1.36
C GLN A 62 -10.36 5.86 -1.90
N LEU A 63 -9.78 6.61 -2.82
CA LEU A 63 -8.41 6.38 -3.28
C LEU A 63 -7.43 7.21 -2.48
N VAL A 64 -6.43 6.55 -1.93
CA VAL A 64 -5.31 7.19 -1.23
C VAL A 64 -4.02 6.80 -1.92
N THR A 65 -3.16 7.77 -2.20
CA THR A 65 -1.79 7.54 -2.66
C THR A 65 -0.83 7.81 -1.52
N TRP A 66 0.09 6.88 -1.30
CA TRP A 66 1.18 7.00 -0.34
C TRP A 66 2.49 6.93 -1.10
N ARG A 67 3.11 8.09 -1.31
CA ARG A 67 4.44 8.20 -1.91
C ARG A 67 5.48 8.27 -0.82
N TYR A 68 6.67 7.75 -1.09
CA TYR A 68 7.81 7.96 -0.21
C TYR A 68 9.10 8.16 -0.99
N GLU A 69 10.03 8.83 -0.33
CA GLU A 69 11.45 8.82 -0.67
C GLU A 69 12.24 8.26 0.51
N ALA A 70 13.18 7.37 0.26
CA ALA A 70 14.04 6.79 1.27
C ALA A 70 15.50 6.80 0.86
N ALA A 71 16.40 6.99 1.83
CA ALA A 71 17.84 6.92 1.63
C ALA A 71 18.53 6.43 2.91
N ARG A 72 19.74 5.87 2.77
CA ARG A 72 20.58 5.55 3.94
C ARG A 72 21.45 6.75 4.29
N GLU A 73 21.21 7.31 5.47
CA GLU A 73 22.02 8.38 6.05
C GLU A 73 22.78 7.83 7.26
N ARG A 74 24.13 7.84 7.19
CA ARG A 74 25.00 7.29 8.25
C ARG A 74 24.60 5.87 8.67
N GLY A 75 24.24 5.04 7.68
CA GLY A 75 23.82 3.65 7.87
C GLY A 75 22.37 3.43 8.32
N LYS A 76 21.62 4.50 8.64
CA LYS A 76 20.21 4.42 9.04
C LYS A 76 19.30 4.77 7.87
N LEU A 77 18.23 4.01 7.69
CA LEU A 77 17.19 4.34 6.73
C LEU A 77 16.44 5.60 7.20
N ARG A 78 16.37 6.59 6.32
CA ARG A 78 15.51 7.77 6.47
C ARG A 78 14.48 7.73 5.38
N ARG A 79 13.20 7.80 5.75
CA ARG A 79 12.08 7.87 4.82
C ARG A 79 11.26 9.13 5.07
N VAL A 80 10.82 9.76 4.00
CA VAL A 80 9.86 10.87 4.02
C VAL A 80 8.64 10.45 3.22
N ASP A 81 7.48 10.55 3.86
CA ASP A 81 6.20 10.10 3.32
C ASP A 81 5.34 11.29 2.86
N THR A 82 4.63 11.12 1.75
CA THR A 82 3.61 12.05 1.27
C THR A 82 2.33 11.27 0.98
N ILE A 83 1.31 11.51 1.81
CA ILE A 83 0.02 10.85 1.73
C ILE A 83 -0.99 11.84 1.15
N ALA A 84 -1.75 11.43 0.15
CA ALA A 84 -2.75 12.26 -0.48
C ALA A 84 -4.03 11.48 -0.82
N GLU A 85 -5.16 11.99 -0.37
CA GLU A 85 -6.48 11.52 -0.75
C GLU A 85 -6.81 12.04 -2.16
N GLN A 86 -7.13 11.14 -3.08
CA GLN A 86 -7.43 11.48 -4.48
C GLN A 86 -8.95 11.67 -4.71
N GLY A 87 -9.76 11.26 -3.73
CA GLY A 87 -11.22 11.36 -3.75
C GLY A 87 -11.92 10.01 -3.79
N TRP A 88 -13.23 10.05 -4.01
CA TRP A 88 -14.13 8.90 -3.95
C TRP A 88 -14.63 8.51 -5.34
N ALA A 89 -14.53 7.23 -5.69
CA ALA A 89 -15.01 6.70 -6.96
C ALA A 89 -15.84 5.42 -6.76
N PRO A 90 -16.81 5.14 -7.64
CA PRO A 90 -17.46 3.83 -7.72
C PRO A 90 -16.43 2.70 -7.87
N ARG A 91 -16.68 1.55 -7.23
CA ARG A 91 -15.76 0.40 -7.21
C ARG A 91 -15.37 -0.08 -8.61
N ASP A 92 -16.31 -0.10 -9.54
CA ASP A 92 -16.12 -0.49 -10.95
C ASP A 92 -15.20 0.47 -11.72
N ARG A 93 -15.05 1.73 -11.27
CA ARG A 93 -14.14 2.71 -11.88
C ARG A 93 -12.71 2.64 -11.37
N ILE A 94 -12.46 1.96 -10.25
CA ILE A 94 -11.14 1.89 -9.62
C ILE A 94 -10.07 1.30 -10.57
N PRO A 95 -10.30 0.18 -11.28
CA PRO A 95 -9.31 -0.36 -12.23
C PRO A 95 -8.84 0.67 -13.26
N ARG A 96 -9.78 1.41 -13.86
CA ARG A 96 -9.47 2.45 -14.85
C ARG A 96 -8.68 3.62 -14.28
N LEU A 97 -8.92 3.99 -13.02
CA LEU A 97 -8.14 5.02 -12.34
C LEU A 97 -6.69 4.56 -12.11
N ILE A 98 -6.49 3.30 -11.73
CA ILE A 98 -5.16 2.70 -11.56
C ILE A 98 -4.41 2.61 -12.90
N GLU A 99 -5.09 2.25 -13.99
CA GLU A 99 -4.50 2.34 -15.34
C GLU A 99 -3.99 3.75 -15.65
N GLY A 100 -4.77 4.78 -15.27
CA GLY A 100 -4.33 6.16 -15.37
C GLY A 100 -3.08 6.46 -14.53
N VAL A 101 -2.96 5.89 -13.33
CA VAL A 101 -1.75 6.02 -12.49
C VAL A 101 -0.56 5.36 -13.17
N LEU A 102 -0.74 4.14 -13.69
CA LEU A 102 0.30 3.39 -14.43
C LEU A 102 0.80 4.18 -15.64
N ALA A 103 -0.11 4.72 -16.46
CA ALA A 103 0.24 5.50 -17.64
C ALA A 103 1.07 6.76 -17.29
N ARG A 104 0.84 7.38 -16.12
CA ARG A 104 1.59 8.55 -15.66
C ARG A 104 2.98 8.21 -15.12
N LEU A 105 3.20 6.97 -14.68
CA LEU A 105 4.52 6.49 -14.26
C LEU A 105 5.45 6.21 -15.46
N GLY A 106 4.90 6.10 -16.67
CA GLY A 106 5.63 5.93 -17.94
C GLY A 106 6.07 4.49 -18.22
N ASP A 107 6.80 4.29 -19.31
CA ASP A 107 7.14 2.97 -19.90
C ASP A 107 8.01 2.05 -19.03
N ALA A 108 8.56 2.56 -17.92
CA ALA A 108 9.30 1.76 -16.94
C ALA A 108 8.42 1.28 -15.77
N ALA A 109 7.10 1.40 -15.87
CA ALA A 109 6.18 0.91 -14.85
C ALA A 109 6.02 -0.62 -14.97
N GLU A 110 6.68 -1.36 -14.07
CA GLU A 110 6.37 -2.76 -13.86
C GLU A 110 4.92 -2.93 -13.38
N THR A 111 4.34 -4.10 -13.64
CA THR A 111 3.01 -4.42 -13.12
C THR A 111 3.06 -4.38 -11.59
N PRO A 112 2.20 -3.60 -10.93
CA PRO A 112 2.24 -3.49 -9.48
C PRO A 112 1.83 -4.81 -8.85
N LEU A 113 2.40 -5.11 -7.69
CA LEU A 113 1.87 -6.15 -6.82
C LEU A 113 0.50 -5.69 -6.31
N VAL A 114 -0.52 -6.53 -6.49
CA VAL A 114 -1.90 -6.20 -6.12
C VAL A 114 -2.42 -7.22 -5.14
N GLU A 115 -2.96 -6.77 -4.01
CA GLU A 115 -3.65 -7.62 -3.05
C GLU A 115 -5.07 -7.10 -2.80
N ALA A 116 -6.05 -7.99 -2.98
CA ALA A 116 -7.47 -7.71 -2.76
C ALA A 116 -7.85 -8.08 -1.33
N VAL A 117 -7.53 -7.19 -0.39
CA VAL A 117 -7.73 -7.38 1.06
C VAL A 117 -9.21 -7.57 1.41
N GLY A 118 -10.10 -6.80 0.79
CA GLY A 118 -11.55 -6.94 0.95
C GLY A 118 -12.05 -6.69 2.38
N GLY A 119 -11.30 -5.95 3.19
CA GLY A 119 -11.61 -5.73 4.61
C GLY A 119 -11.27 -6.92 5.52
N ASP A 120 -10.50 -7.90 5.05
CA ASP A 120 -10.16 -9.11 5.82
C ASP A 120 -8.76 -8.99 6.47
N PRO A 121 -8.68 -8.86 7.81
CA PRO A 121 -7.39 -8.78 8.52
C PRO A 121 -6.52 -10.03 8.41
N ALA A 122 -7.12 -11.22 8.27
CA ALA A 122 -6.37 -12.45 8.10
C ALA A 122 -5.70 -12.46 6.73
N ARG A 123 -6.44 -12.05 5.69
CA ARG A 123 -5.90 -11.90 4.34
C ARG A 123 -4.79 -10.86 4.25
N TRP A 124 -4.93 -9.73 4.96
CA TRP A 124 -3.84 -8.76 5.06
C TRP A 124 -2.59 -9.36 5.72
N SER A 125 -2.77 -10.12 6.81
CA SER A 125 -1.66 -10.75 7.54
C SER A 125 -0.94 -11.80 6.69
N GLU A 126 -1.69 -12.63 5.96
CA GLU A 126 -1.15 -13.58 4.98
C GLU A 126 -0.35 -12.86 3.87
N PHE A 127 -0.88 -11.74 3.38
CA PHE A 127 -0.19 -10.92 2.39
C PHE A 127 1.14 -10.39 2.93
N LEU A 128 1.15 -9.79 4.13
CA LEU A 128 2.38 -9.31 4.78
C LEU A 128 3.43 -10.43 4.88
N LEU A 129 3.04 -11.61 5.35
CA LEU A 129 3.92 -12.77 5.41
C LEU A 129 4.47 -13.17 4.03
N SER A 130 3.62 -13.12 3.00
CA SER A 130 4.00 -13.48 1.62
C SER A 130 5.08 -12.56 1.01
N VAL A 131 5.19 -11.33 1.51
CA VAL A 131 6.18 -10.33 1.07
C VAL A 131 7.34 -10.15 2.06
N GLY A 132 7.46 -11.07 3.03
CA GLY A 132 8.56 -11.11 4.00
C GLY A 132 8.37 -10.24 5.23
N ILE A 133 7.16 -9.72 5.48
CA ILE A 133 6.84 -8.90 6.64
C ILE A 133 6.21 -9.80 7.70
N VAL A 134 6.97 -10.09 8.75
CA VAL A 134 6.46 -10.80 9.92
C VAL A 134 5.61 -9.83 10.76
N PRO A 135 4.29 -10.08 10.96
CA PRO A 135 3.49 -9.31 11.90
C PRO A 135 4.17 -9.33 13.26
N VAL A 136 4.26 -8.17 13.91
CA VAL A 136 4.65 -8.15 15.32
C VAL A 136 3.40 -8.61 16.06
N ASP A 137 3.45 -9.76 16.74
CA ASP A 137 2.35 -10.17 17.62
C ASP A 137 1.99 -8.99 18.54
N PRO A 138 0.71 -8.67 18.74
CA PRO A 138 0.36 -7.77 19.83
C PRO A 138 0.91 -8.40 21.12
N PRO A 139 1.49 -7.60 22.04
CA PRO A 139 1.89 -8.14 23.33
C PRO A 139 0.65 -8.81 23.92
N TYR A 140 0.73 -10.12 24.15
CA TYR A 140 -0.29 -10.85 24.88
C TYR A 140 -0.44 -10.14 26.23
N GLU A 141 -1.59 -9.50 26.46
CA GLU A 141 -1.98 -9.13 27.82
C GLU A 141 -2.38 -10.45 28.50
N GLU A 142 -1.57 -10.87 29.47
CA GLU A 142 -1.84 -11.97 30.40
C GLU A 142 -3.04 -11.67 31.31
#